data_AF-A0A847CN70-F1
#
_entry.id   AF-A0A847CN70-F1
#
_cell.length_a   1.000
_cell.length_b   1.000
_cell.length_c   1.000
_cell.angle_alpha   90.00
_cell.angle_beta   90.00
_cell.angle_gamma   90.00
#
_symmetry.space_group_name_H-M   'P 1'
#
loop_
_entity.id
_entity.type
_entity.pdbx_description
1 polymer ?
#
loop_
_entity_poly.entity_id
_entity_poly.type
_entity_poly.pdbx_seq_one_letter_code
_entity_poly.pdbx_strand_id
1 'polypeptide(L)' 'MSSAVIDARDVKVTIDGNQILKGIDLEVNGGEFLGILGHNGSGKSTLIRALMGLQ' A
#
# COMPACT_ATOMS: atom_id res chain seq x y z
N MET A 1 17.55 11.26 10.20
CA MET A 1 17.14 9.84 10.29
C MET A 1 15.66 9.80 9.95
N SER A 2 15.21 8.91 9.05
CA SER A 2 13.77 8.80 8.75
C SER A 2 13.05 8.25 9.98
N SER A 3 11.91 8.85 10.31
CA SER A 3 10.98 8.44 11.39
C SER A 3 9.86 7.54 10.85
N ALA A 4 10.03 7.00 9.65
CA ALA A 4 9.06 6.14 9.00
C ALA A 4 8.80 4.88 9.85
N VAL A 5 7.52 4.65 10.13
CA VAL A 5 7.01 3.40 10.73
C VAL A 5 6.50 2.44 9.65
N ILE A 6 6.19 2.95 8.46
CA ILE A 6 5.93 2.18 7.26
C ILE A 6 6.83 2.77 6.16
N ASP A 7 7.65 1.92 5.54
CA ASP A 7 8.40 2.25 4.33
C ASP A 7 8.22 1.11 3.33
N ALA A 8 7.38 1.34 2.33
CA ALA A 8 7.05 0.38 1.31
C ALA A 8 7.46 0.96 -0.05
N ARG A 9 8.24 0.18 -0.81
CA ARG A 9 8.78 0.59 -2.11
C ARG A 9 8.41 -0.41 -3.18
N ASP A 10 8.03 0.10 -4.34
CA ASP A 10 7.66 -0.66 -5.53
C ASP A 10 6.63 -1.78 -5.26
N VAL A 11 5.62 -1.50 -4.42
CA VAL A 11 4.61 -2.51 -4.06
C VAL A 11 3.77 -2.87 -5.28
N LYS A 12 3.87 -4.13 -5.68
CA LYS A 12 3.14 -4.73 -6.81
C LYS A 12 2.37 -5.93 -6.31
N VAL A 13 1.11 -6.04 -6.71
CA VAL A 13 0.25 -7.18 -6.37
C VAL A 13 -0.56 -7.54 -7.60
N THR A 14 -0.51 -8.82 -7.97
CA THR A 14 -1.27 -9.41 -9.06
C THR A 14 -2.19 -10.48 -8.47
N ILE A 15 -3.50 -10.39 -8.77
CA ILE A 15 -4.51 -11.35 -8.34
C ILE A 15 -5.20 -11.86 -9.59
N ASP A 16 -5.27 -13.18 -9.75
CA ASP A 16 -5.91 -13.84 -10.89
C ASP A 16 -5.47 -13.28 -12.26
N GLY A 17 -4.16 -13.01 -12.40
CA GLY A 17 -3.57 -12.45 -13.62
C GLY A 17 -3.78 -10.95 -13.82
N ASN A 18 -4.53 -10.27 -12.95
CA ASN A 18 -4.76 -8.83 -13.03
C ASN A 18 -3.82 -8.08 -12.09
N GLN A 19 -3.05 -7.14 -12.63
CA GLN A 19 -2.18 -6.29 -11.83
C GLN A 19 -3.00 -5.21 -11.10
N ILE A 20 -3.24 -5.43 -9.80
CA ILE A 20 -4.04 -4.56 -8.94
C ILE A 20 -3.22 -3.38 -8.44
N LEU A 21 -2.00 -3.65 -7.93
CA LEU A 21 -1.04 -2.61 -7.53
C LEU A 21 0.11 -2.58 -8.52
N LYS A 22 0.47 -1.37 -8.97
CA LYS A 22 1.35 -1.14 -10.13
C LYS A 22 2.66 -0.43 -9.77
N GLY A 23 3.26 -0.78 -8.62
CA GLY A 23 4.46 -0.13 -8.11
C GLY A 23 4.08 1.09 -7.28
N ILE A 24 3.56 0.83 -6.07
CA ILE A 24 3.21 1.88 -5.10
C ILE A 24 4.38 2.09 -4.15
N ASP A 25 4.82 3.34 -4.03
CA ASP A 25 5.71 3.79 -2.97
C ASP A 25 4.89 4.49 -1.89
N LEU A 26 5.12 4.12 -0.62
CA LEU A 26 4.45 4.71 0.52
C LEU A 26 5.40 4.80 1.71
N GLU A 27 5.54 5.99 2.26
CA GLU A 27 6.24 6.25 3.52
C GLU A 27 5.24 6.87 4.50
N VAL A 28 5.19 6.35 5.73
CA VAL A 28 4.35 6.89 6.80
C VAL A 28 5.19 7.04 8.05
N ASN A 29 5.25 8.25 8.60
CA ASN A 29 5.97 8.56 9.83
C ASN A 29 5.14 8.24 11.08
N GLY A 30 5.83 8.01 12.19
CA GLY A 30 5.18 7.85 13.49
C GLY A 30 4.34 9.07 13.86
N GLY A 31 3.07 8.85 14.21
CA GLY A 31 2.13 9.92 14.58
C GLY A 31 1.35 10.52 13.41
N GLU A 32 1.64 10.13 12.17
CA GLU A 32 0.85 10.55 11.01
C GLU A 32 -0.49 9.81 10.92
N PHE A 33 -1.53 10.52 10.51
CA PHE A 33 -2.83 9.95 10.15
C PHE A 33 -2.96 9.95 8.62
N LEU A 34 -2.83 8.78 8.00
CA LEU A 34 -2.93 8.62 6.56
C LEU A 34 -4.32 8.08 6.16
N GLY A 35 -4.98 8.79 5.22
CA GLY A 35 -6.18 8.30 4.55
C GLY A 35 -5.86 7.77 3.14
N ILE A 36 -6.37 6.58 2.79
CA ILE A 36 -6.27 6.02 1.44
C ILE A 36 -7.64 6.13 0.76
N LEU A 37 -7.73 6.98 -0.27
CA LEU A 37 -8.97 7.23 -1.02
C LEU A 37 -8.92 6.64 -2.42
N GLY A 38 -10.09 6.42 -3.00
CA GLY A 38 -10.26 5.87 -4.35
C GLY A 38 -11.59 5.15 -4.51
N HIS A 39 -12.04 4.98 -5.75
CA HIS A 39 -13.28 4.28 -6.07
C HIS A 39 -13.26 2.81 -5.63
N ASN A 40 -14.42 2.15 -5.58
CA ASN A 40 -14.48 0.71 -5.32
C ASN A 40 -13.69 -0.05 -6.39
N GLY A 41 -12.92 -1.06 -5.96
CA GLY A 41 -12.04 -1.82 -6.83
C GLY A 41 -10.66 -1.18 -7.12
N SER A 42 -10.36 0.01 -6.62
CA SER A 42 -9.07 0.69 -6.89
C SER A 42 -7.85 0.08 -6.18
N GLY A 43 -7.98 -1.05 -5.50
CA GLY A 43 -6.86 -1.73 -4.81
C GLY A 43 -6.58 -1.28 -3.38
N LYS A 44 -7.42 -0.43 -2.75
CA LYS A 44 -7.18 0.07 -1.37
C LYS A 44 -6.99 -1.04 -0.33
N SER A 45 -7.92 -1.99 -0.27
CA SER A 45 -7.83 -3.12 0.66
C SER A 45 -6.67 -4.05 0.30
N THR A 46 -6.32 -4.17 -0.99
CA THR A 46 -5.15 -4.92 -1.45
C THR A 46 -3.86 -4.27 -0.97
N LEU A 47 -3.73 -2.93 -1.06
CA LEU A 47 -2.60 -2.18 -0.53
C LEU A 47 -2.47 -2.36 0.98
N ILE A 48 -3.56 -2.21 1.74
CA ILE A 48 -3.54 -2.40 3.19
C ILE A 48 -3.10 -3.83 3.55
N ARG A 49 -3.62 -4.86 2.86
CA ARG A 49 -3.21 -6.24 3.11
C ARG A 49 -1.75 -6.51 2.73
N ALA A 50 -1.26 -5.93 1.64
CA ALA A 50 0.15 -6.03 1.26
C ALA A 50 1.08 -5.40 2.31
N LEU A 51 0.72 -4.22 2.82
CA LEU A 51 1.48 -3.55 3.91
C LEU A 51 1.49 -4.36 5.21
N MET A 52 0.46 -5.17 5.46
CA MET A 52 0.39 -6.09 6.61
C MET A 52 1.06 -7.46 6.35
N GLY A 53 1.62 -7.71 5.16
CA GLY A 53 2.21 -9.00 4.80
C GLY A 53 1.21 -10.12 4.57
N LEU A 54 -0.03 -9.79 4.18
CA LEU A 54 -1.13 -10.74 3.96
C LEU A 54 -1.47 -10.99 2.48
N GLN A 55 -0.68 -10.45 1.55
CA GLN A 55 -0.83 -10.64 0.09
C GLN A 55 0.53 -10.94 -0.54
#